data_AF-A0A536DSD1-F1
#
_entry.id   AF-A0A536DSD1-F1
#
_cell.length_a   1.000
_cell.length_b   1.000
_cell.length_c   1.000
_cell.angle_alpha   90.00
_cell.angle_beta   90.00
_cell.angle_gamma   90.00
#
_symmetry.space_group_name_H-M   'P 1'
#
loop_
_entity.id
_entity.type
_entity.pdbx_description
1 polymer ?
#
loop_
_entity_poly.entity_id
_entity_poly.type
_entity_poly.pdbx_seq_one_letter_code
_entity_poly.pdbx_strand_id
1 'polypeptide(L)'
;MSEPGKVHLVGAGPGDPGLITVAGLHRLKEADVIVYDRLVNEELLREARSDAELIFVGKIAGESHDQEAINRLLIEKAREGKQVVRLKGGDPFVFGRGGEEATALREAGIVFVVVPGVTSAVAVPAYAGIPVTHRGLASTFAVITGHEDPEKPESSLDWVKPATAVDTLVFLMGTKTLPEVVEKLIASGRAPETLVAVIRWGTTPEQRTVTGTLGDIVEHVREAGLTPPAITVVGEVVRMRAKLSWFEKRPLFGKRVLITRTRRQASTLARLLAAEGAIPIELPAIEIEPAADEAAIGAAIDGLLAGRYGWAVFTSANAVELWFEHLRE
;
A
#
# COMPACT_ATOMS: atom_id res chain seq x y z
N MET A 1 30.96 -19.21 -11.60
CA MET A 1 29.61 -18.62 -11.61
C MET A 1 29.44 -17.95 -10.26
N SER A 2 28.98 -16.70 -10.20
CA SER A 2 28.62 -16.05 -8.94
C SER A 2 27.53 -16.86 -8.24
N GLU A 3 27.50 -16.84 -6.91
CA GLU A 3 26.39 -17.46 -6.18
C GLU A 3 25.07 -16.74 -6.56
N PRO A 4 23.96 -17.50 -6.74
CA PRO A 4 22.66 -16.88 -6.98
C PRO A 4 22.29 -15.91 -5.85
N GLY A 5 21.62 -14.83 -6.23
CA GLY A 5 21.03 -13.90 -5.30
C GLY A 5 19.81 -14.48 -4.58
N LYS A 6 19.14 -13.65 -3.79
CA LYS A 6 17.99 -14.05 -2.97
C LYS A 6 16.73 -13.36 -3.44
N VAL A 7 15.59 -14.03 -3.29
CA VAL A 7 14.27 -13.46 -3.56
C VAL A 7 13.53 -13.19 -2.25
N HIS A 8 13.07 -11.96 -2.06
CA HIS A 8 12.28 -11.53 -0.91
C HIS A 8 10.83 -11.35 -1.36
N LEU A 9 9.92 -12.20 -0.88
CA LEU A 9 8.47 -12.02 -1.06
C LEU A 9 7.97 -11.08 0.03
N VAL A 10 7.72 -9.83 -0.32
CA VAL A 10 7.46 -8.74 0.65
C VAL A 10 6.02 -8.25 0.53
N GLY A 11 5.30 -8.22 1.65
CA GLY A 11 4.00 -7.57 1.74
C GLY A 11 4.11 -6.05 1.85
N ALA A 12 3.51 -5.34 0.90
CA ALA A 12 3.47 -3.88 0.82
C ALA A 12 2.43 -3.25 1.74
N GLY A 13 1.52 -4.03 2.30
CA GLY A 13 0.34 -3.51 2.99
C GLY A 13 -0.80 -3.13 2.04
N PRO A 14 -1.93 -2.63 2.56
CA PRO A 14 -3.18 -2.48 1.81
C PRO A 14 -3.27 -1.22 0.93
N GLY A 15 -2.34 -0.28 1.05
CA GLY A 15 -2.31 0.96 0.27
C GLY A 15 -1.53 2.09 0.93
N ASP A 16 -1.77 2.35 2.22
CA ASP A 16 -1.01 3.31 3.02
C ASP A 16 0.47 2.88 3.10
N PRO A 17 1.45 3.67 2.60
CA PRO A 17 2.87 3.34 2.68
C PRO A 17 3.36 3.16 4.11
N GLY A 18 2.71 3.80 5.09
CA GLY A 18 3.02 3.63 6.52
C GLY A 18 2.65 2.26 7.08
N LEU A 19 1.93 1.43 6.33
CA LEU A 19 1.59 0.05 6.71
C LEU A 19 2.54 -1.00 6.13
N ILE A 20 3.59 -0.61 5.41
CA ILE A 20 4.70 -1.53 5.16
C ILE A 20 5.39 -1.85 6.48
N THR A 21 5.85 -3.09 6.64
CA THR A 21 6.63 -3.45 7.84
C THR A 21 8.03 -2.84 7.76
N VAL A 22 8.66 -2.58 8.91
CA VAL A 22 10.07 -2.12 8.97
C VAL A 22 10.99 -3.08 8.20
N ALA A 23 10.76 -4.39 8.36
CA ALA A 23 11.50 -5.41 7.62
C ALA A 23 11.26 -5.30 6.10
N GLY A 24 10.01 -5.06 5.67
CA GLY A 24 9.68 -4.88 4.25
C GLY A 24 10.37 -3.66 3.64
N LEU A 25 10.35 -2.54 4.36
CA LEU A 25 11.01 -1.30 3.95
C LEU A 25 12.53 -1.47 3.84
N HIS A 26 13.16 -2.17 4.78
CA HIS A 26 14.60 -2.47 4.71
C HIS A 26 14.93 -3.28 3.46
N ARG A 27 14.14 -4.32 3.13
CA ARG A 27 14.37 -5.11 1.91
C ARG A 27 14.18 -4.28 0.65
N LEU A 28 13.20 -3.39 0.64
CA LEU A 28 12.94 -2.51 -0.49
C LEU A 28 14.13 -1.56 -0.76
N LYS A 29 14.76 -1.04 0.30
CA LYS A 29 15.94 -0.17 0.24
C LYS A 29 17.23 -0.87 -0.17
N GLU A 30 17.31 -2.19 0.00
CA GLU A 30 18.49 -2.99 -0.31
C GLU A 30 18.42 -3.66 -1.69
N ALA A 31 17.24 -3.69 -2.30
CA ALA A 31 16.98 -4.46 -3.52
C ALA A 31 17.75 -3.92 -4.74
N ASP A 32 18.27 -4.85 -5.55
CA ASP A 32 18.80 -4.56 -6.88
C ASP A 32 17.67 -4.57 -7.92
N VAL A 33 16.63 -5.39 -7.70
CA VAL A 33 15.45 -5.50 -8.57
C VAL A 33 14.18 -5.54 -7.74
N ILE A 34 13.16 -4.78 -8.13
CA ILE A 34 11.85 -4.77 -7.50
C ILE A 34 10.80 -5.16 -8.53
N VAL A 35 10.18 -6.31 -8.33
CA VAL A 35 9.07 -6.84 -9.15
C VAL A 35 7.76 -6.58 -8.42
N TYR A 36 6.90 -5.71 -8.94
CA TYR A 36 5.72 -5.20 -8.21
C TYR A 36 4.40 -5.28 -8.99
N ASP A 37 3.31 -5.34 -8.23
CA ASP A 37 1.93 -5.46 -8.74
C ASP A 37 1.20 -4.12 -8.82
N ARG A 38 0.07 -4.11 -9.55
CA ARG A 38 -0.83 -2.94 -9.71
C ARG A 38 -1.32 -2.31 -8.40
N LEU A 39 -1.43 -3.09 -7.32
CA LEU A 39 -1.99 -2.60 -6.05
C LEU A 39 -0.91 -2.04 -5.09
N VAL A 40 0.36 -2.07 -5.49
CA VAL A 40 1.44 -1.46 -4.72
C VAL A 40 1.38 0.06 -4.89
N ASN A 41 1.51 0.78 -3.78
CA ASN A 41 1.57 2.23 -3.81
C ASN A 41 2.93 2.69 -4.35
N GLU A 42 2.92 3.55 -5.37
CA GLU A 42 4.13 4.10 -6.02
C GLU A 42 5.05 4.84 -5.05
N GLU A 43 4.52 5.40 -3.95
CA GLU A 43 5.35 6.07 -2.93
C GLU A 43 6.35 5.10 -2.29
N LEU A 44 6.00 3.82 -2.14
CA LEU A 44 6.94 2.80 -1.65
C LEU A 44 8.09 2.59 -2.63
N LEU A 45 7.83 2.66 -3.94
CA LEU A 45 8.87 2.47 -4.96
C LEU A 45 9.92 3.59 -4.93
N ARG A 46 9.60 4.77 -4.36
CA ARG A 46 10.55 5.87 -4.17
C ARG A 46 11.59 5.59 -3.08
N GLU A 47 11.33 4.60 -2.22
CA GLU A 47 12.29 4.14 -1.21
C GLU A 47 13.32 3.17 -1.80
N ALA A 48 13.15 2.73 -3.04
CA ALA A 48 14.14 1.93 -3.75
C ALA A 48 15.45 2.72 -3.93
N ARG A 49 16.56 1.99 -4.10
CA ARG A 49 17.81 2.60 -4.53
C ARG A 49 17.63 3.25 -5.90
N SER A 50 18.37 4.33 -6.15
CA SER A 50 18.32 5.06 -7.42
C SER A 50 18.73 4.22 -8.63
N ASP A 51 19.51 3.16 -8.42
CA ASP A 51 19.99 2.23 -9.45
C ASP A 51 19.22 0.90 -9.48
N ALA A 52 18.16 0.76 -8.67
CA ALA A 52 17.35 -0.46 -8.66
C ALA A 52 16.49 -0.58 -9.92
N GLU A 53 16.43 -1.78 -10.49
CA GLU A 53 15.57 -2.11 -11.62
C GLU A 53 14.11 -2.30 -11.16
N LEU A 54 13.17 -1.49 -11.65
CA LEU A 54 11.74 -1.60 -11.31
C LEU A 54 10.98 -2.32 -12.43
N ILE A 55 10.38 -3.46 -12.12
CA ILE A 55 9.65 -4.30 -13.09
C ILE A 55 8.20 -4.43 -12.68
N PHE A 56 7.30 -3.87 -13.48
CA PHE A 56 5.87 -3.99 -13.29
C PHE A 56 5.35 -5.32 -13.85
N VAL A 57 4.60 -6.09 -13.06
CA VAL A 57 4.00 -7.36 -13.49
C VAL A 57 2.48 -7.42 -13.29
N GLY A 58 1.86 -6.28 -12.95
CA GLY A 58 0.41 -6.20 -12.84
C GLY A 58 -0.29 -6.36 -14.20
N LYS A 59 -1.53 -6.86 -14.19
CA LYS A 59 -2.37 -6.92 -15.40
C LYS A 59 -2.65 -5.49 -15.90
N ILE A 60 -2.01 -5.09 -17.01
CA ILE A 60 -2.43 -3.98 -17.85
C ILE A 60 -3.57 -4.51 -18.73
N ALA A 61 -4.61 -3.71 -18.98
CA ALA A 61 -5.72 -4.14 -19.83
C ALA A 61 -5.18 -4.61 -21.20
N GLY A 62 -5.28 -5.92 -21.47
CA GLY A 62 -4.83 -6.56 -22.72
C GLY A 62 -3.62 -7.50 -22.60
N GLU A 63 -2.81 -7.40 -21.53
CA GLU A 63 -1.63 -8.25 -21.33
C GLU A 63 -1.73 -9.02 -20.01
N SER A 64 -1.71 -10.35 -20.10
CA SER A 64 -1.64 -11.25 -18.96
C SER A 64 -0.21 -11.76 -18.82
N HIS A 65 0.53 -11.30 -17.81
CA HIS A 65 1.63 -12.11 -17.31
C HIS A 65 1.00 -13.32 -16.60
N ASP A 66 1.15 -14.48 -17.21
CA ASP A 66 0.88 -15.74 -16.53
C ASP A 66 1.79 -15.85 -15.29
N GLN A 67 1.30 -16.48 -14.22
CA GLN A 67 2.05 -16.65 -12.98
C GLN A 67 3.38 -17.34 -13.21
N GLU A 68 3.41 -18.29 -14.15
CA GLU A 68 4.64 -18.95 -14.54
C GLU A 68 5.67 -17.97 -15.09
N ALA A 69 5.24 -16.94 -15.82
CA ALA A 69 6.14 -15.91 -16.34
C ALA A 69 6.74 -15.06 -15.22
N ILE A 70 5.94 -14.70 -14.21
CA ILE A 70 6.43 -14.01 -13.01
C ILE A 70 7.42 -14.90 -12.25
N ASN A 71 7.11 -16.19 -12.07
CA ASN A 71 8.00 -17.13 -11.41
C ASN A 71 9.33 -17.26 -12.15
N ARG A 72 9.31 -17.40 -13.49
CA ARG A 72 10.52 -17.43 -14.32
C ARG A 72 11.35 -16.16 -14.19
N LEU A 73 10.71 -14.99 -14.22
CA LEU A 73 11.39 -13.70 -14.04
C LEU A 73 12.12 -13.62 -12.70
N LEU A 74 11.47 -14.02 -11.60
CA LEU A 74 12.10 -14.02 -10.27
C LEU A 74 13.32 -14.94 -10.21
N ILE A 75 13.22 -16.13 -10.80
CA ILE A 75 14.31 -17.10 -10.87
C ILE A 75 15.47 -16.56 -11.72
N GLU A 76 15.18 -15.98 -12.88
CA GLU A 76 16.17 -15.39 -13.79
C GLU A 76 16.97 -14.28 -13.09
N LYS A 77 16.28 -13.30 -12.52
CA LYS A 77 16.92 -12.18 -11.81
C LYS A 77 17.75 -12.65 -10.61
N ALA A 78 17.30 -13.66 -9.88
CA ALA A 78 18.10 -14.26 -8.81
C ALA A 78 19.35 -14.98 -9.35
N ARG A 79 19.28 -15.67 -10.48
CA ARG A 79 20.43 -16.33 -11.11
C ARG A 79 21.48 -15.36 -11.63
N GLU A 80 21.10 -14.12 -11.92
CA GLU A 80 22.04 -13.03 -12.19
C GLU A 80 22.85 -12.59 -10.95
N GLY A 81 22.56 -13.15 -9.76
CA GLY A 81 23.22 -12.77 -8.51
C GLY A 81 22.53 -11.63 -7.76
N LYS A 82 21.38 -11.13 -8.25
CA LYS A 82 20.71 -9.93 -7.74
C LYS A 82 19.87 -10.21 -6.49
N GLN A 83 19.78 -9.23 -5.57
CA GLN A 83 18.79 -9.21 -4.50
C GLN A 83 17.45 -8.74 -5.08
N VAL A 84 16.51 -9.67 -5.20
CA VAL A 84 15.20 -9.43 -5.83
C VAL A 84 14.14 -9.25 -4.75
N VAL A 85 13.38 -8.16 -4.81
CA VAL A 85 12.17 -7.98 -4.01
C VAL A 85 10.95 -8.18 -4.89
N ARG A 86 10.13 -9.17 -4.55
CA ARG A 86 8.79 -9.35 -5.08
C ARG A 86 7.82 -8.61 -4.16
N LEU A 87 7.45 -7.39 -4.51
CA LEU A 87 6.61 -6.52 -3.70
C LEU A 87 5.12 -6.74 -4.04
N LYS A 88 4.36 -7.23 -3.07
CA LYS A 88 2.97 -7.70 -3.26
C LYS A 88 2.01 -6.88 -2.41
N GLY A 89 0.86 -6.51 -2.96
CA GLY A 89 -0.18 -5.81 -2.20
C GLY A 89 -0.70 -6.65 -1.03
N GLY A 90 -0.90 -6.03 0.13
CA GLY A 90 -1.33 -6.69 1.35
C GLY A 90 -0.24 -7.59 1.93
N ASP A 91 -0.56 -8.88 2.06
CA ASP A 91 0.34 -9.92 2.57
C ASP A 91 0.63 -10.97 1.47
N PRO A 92 1.88 -11.47 1.33
CA PRO A 92 2.22 -12.43 0.28
C PRO A 92 1.38 -13.72 0.28
N PHE A 93 0.91 -14.16 1.46
CA PHE A 93 0.25 -15.46 1.65
C PHE A 93 -1.26 -15.35 1.87
N VAL A 94 -1.83 -14.14 1.92
CA VAL A 94 -3.29 -13.94 1.95
C VAL A 94 -3.81 -13.63 0.55
N PHE A 95 -4.20 -14.68 -0.18
CA PHE A 95 -4.70 -14.60 -1.57
C PHE A 95 -3.76 -13.88 -2.56
N GLY A 96 -2.47 -13.76 -2.21
CA GLY A 96 -1.45 -13.11 -3.02
C GLY A 96 -0.67 -14.04 -3.95
N ARG A 97 -0.92 -15.35 -3.93
CA ARG A 97 -0.16 -16.39 -4.67
C ARG A 97 1.32 -16.51 -4.28
N GLY A 98 1.74 -15.93 -3.15
CA GLY A 98 3.13 -16.04 -2.69
C GLY A 98 3.56 -17.48 -2.41
N GLY A 99 2.62 -18.38 -2.08
CA GLY A 99 2.92 -19.81 -1.90
C GLY A 99 3.37 -20.48 -3.22
N GLU A 100 2.72 -20.16 -4.34
CA GLU A 100 3.10 -20.67 -5.66
C GLU A 100 4.50 -20.14 -6.07
N GLU A 101 4.73 -18.84 -5.87
CA GLU A 101 6.02 -18.19 -6.13
C GLU A 101 7.15 -18.82 -5.28
N ALA A 102 6.90 -19.03 -3.99
CA ALA A 102 7.85 -19.66 -3.07
C ALA A 102 8.20 -21.10 -3.45
N THR A 103 7.21 -21.89 -3.87
CA THR A 103 7.41 -23.27 -4.34
C THR A 103 8.29 -23.30 -5.58
N ALA A 104 7.98 -22.48 -6.59
CA ALA A 104 8.77 -22.40 -7.82
C ALA A 104 10.23 -21.98 -7.54
N LEU A 105 10.45 -21.02 -6.63
CA LEU A 105 11.79 -20.61 -6.21
C LEU A 105 12.55 -21.75 -5.54
N ARG A 106 11.89 -22.50 -4.64
CA ARG A 106 12.49 -23.65 -3.96
C ARG A 106 12.89 -24.74 -4.96
N GLU A 107 12.01 -25.09 -5.89
CA GLU A 107 12.25 -26.10 -6.93
C GLU A 107 13.40 -25.70 -7.86
N ALA A 108 13.57 -24.40 -8.13
CA ALA A 108 14.67 -23.86 -8.91
C ALA A 108 15.99 -23.72 -8.14
N GLY A 109 16.03 -24.09 -6.85
CA GLY A 109 17.20 -23.99 -5.98
C GLY A 109 17.53 -22.56 -5.52
N ILE A 110 16.59 -21.63 -5.63
CA ILE A 110 16.76 -20.23 -5.24
C ILE A 110 16.38 -20.03 -3.77
N VAL A 111 17.27 -19.40 -3.01
CA VAL A 111 16.99 -19.03 -1.62
C VAL A 111 15.98 -17.88 -1.60
N PHE A 112 14.92 -18.04 -0.83
CA PHE A 112 13.91 -16.99 -0.65
C PHE A 112 13.61 -16.71 0.81
N VAL A 113 13.11 -15.50 1.07
CA VAL A 113 12.64 -15.03 2.38
C VAL A 113 11.24 -14.46 2.20
N VAL A 114 10.34 -14.78 3.12
CA VAL A 114 9.01 -14.18 3.17
C VAL A 114 9.00 -13.11 4.24
N VAL A 115 8.60 -11.90 3.88
CA VAL A 115 8.37 -10.79 4.80
C VAL A 115 6.87 -10.51 4.83
N PRO A 116 6.18 -10.87 5.93
CA PRO A 116 4.74 -10.64 6.06
C PRO A 116 4.37 -9.17 5.92
N GLY A 117 3.17 -8.93 5.41
CA GLY A 117 2.58 -7.61 5.27
C GLY A 117 1.32 -7.44 6.09
N VAL A 118 0.89 -6.20 6.27
CA VAL A 118 -0.41 -5.92 6.86
C VAL A 118 -1.50 -6.29 5.85
N THR A 119 -2.26 -7.34 6.12
CA THR A 119 -3.32 -7.79 5.20
C THR A 119 -4.48 -6.79 5.13
N SER A 120 -5.01 -6.60 3.93
CA SER A 120 -6.17 -5.76 3.68
C SER A 120 -7.43 -6.30 4.37
N ALA A 121 -7.50 -7.61 4.62
CA ALA A 121 -8.61 -8.25 5.32
C ALA A 121 -8.80 -7.74 6.77
N VAL A 122 -7.77 -7.17 7.39
CA VAL A 122 -7.81 -6.64 8.76
C VAL A 122 -7.67 -5.12 8.77
N ALA A 123 -6.71 -4.58 8.02
CA ALA A 123 -6.42 -3.15 8.05
C ALA A 123 -7.51 -2.29 7.38
N VAL A 124 -8.09 -2.75 6.28
CA VAL A 124 -9.12 -1.95 5.59
C VAL A 124 -10.38 -1.79 6.46
N PRO A 125 -10.93 -2.85 7.09
CA PRO A 125 -11.98 -2.69 8.09
C PRO A 125 -11.58 -1.75 9.23
N ALA A 126 -10.36 -1.89 9.76
CA ALA A 126 -9.89 -1.02 10.85
C ALA A 126 -9.85 0.47 10.48
N TYR A 127 -9.41 0.80 9.26
CA TYR A 127 -9.43 2.17 8.73
C TYR A 127 -10.85 2.66 8.40
N ALA A 128 -11.81 1.77 8.17
CA ALA A 128 -13.22 2.11 8.08
C ALA A 128 -13.92 2.22 9.47
N GLY A 129 -13.20 1.97 10.57
CA GLY A 129 -13.76 1.96 11.93
C GLY A 129 -14.54 0.68 12.25
N ILE A 130 -14.25 -0.42 11.57
CA ILE A 130 -14.92 -1.72 11.73
C ILE A 130 -13.86 -2.73 12.20
N PRO A 131 -13.85 -3.12 13.48
CA PRO A 131 -12.96 -4.18 13.93
C PRO A 131 -13.44 -5.54 13.38
N VAL A 132 -12.52 -6.44 13.03
CA VAL A 132 -12.90 -7.78 12.52
C VAL A 132 -13.39 -8.74 13.62
N THR A 133 -13.14 -8.39 14.88
CA THR A 133 -13.66 -9.07 16.07
C THR A 133 -14.04 -8.03 17.12
N HIS A 134 -15.03 -8.34 17.97
CA HIS A 134 -15.42 -7.44 19.04
C HIS A 134 -16.16 -8.21 20.13
N ARG A 135 -15.80 -8.00 21.40
CA ARG A 135 -16.47 -8.66 22.54
C ARG A 135 -17.97 -8.35 22.51
N GLY A 136 -18.80 -9.40 22.48
CA GLY A 136 -20.26 -9.27 22.43
C GLY A 136 -20.86 -9.05 21.03
N LEU A 137 -20.04 -8.96 19.97
CA LEU A 137 -20.53 -8.90 18.58
C LEU A 137 -19.95 -10.01 17.69
N ALA A 138 -18.66 -10.32 17.84
CA ALA A 138 -17.98 -11.34 17.04
C ALA A 138 -16.78 -11.93 17.78
N SER A 139 -16.77 -13.26 17.94
CA SER A 139 -15.68 -14.06 18.48
C SER A 139 -14.93 -14.84 17.38
N THR A 140 -15.55 -15.00 16.21
CA THR A 140 -14.94 -15.66 15.04
C THR A 140 -14.92 -14.72 13.83
N PHE A 141 -13.93 -14.89 12.97
CA PHE A 141 -13.90 -14.24 11.66
C PHE A 141 -13.28 -15.16 10.61
N ALA A 142 -13.67 -14.98 9.36
CA ALA A 142 -13.11 -15.70 8.22
C ALA A 142 -12.84 -14.75 7.06
N VAL A 143 -11.76 -15.03 6.32
CA VAL A 143 -11.40 -14.29 5.11
C VAL A 143 -11.65 -15.20 3.91
N ILE A 144 -12.43 -14.71 2.95
CA ILE A 144 -12.90 -15.47 1.79
C ILE A 144 -12.52 -14.72 0.53
N THR A 145 -12.16 -15.43 -0.53
CA THR A 145 -12.04 -14.83 -1.87
C THR A 145 -13.39 -14.86 -2.58
N GLY A 146 -13.83 -13.70 -3.08
CA GLY A 146 -15.01 -13.59 -3.92
C GLY A 146 -14.75 -13.94 -5.39
N HIS A 147 -13.49 -14.24 -5.75
CA HIS A 147 -13.11 -14.77 -7.05
C HIS A 147 -12.46 -16.13 -6.86
N GLU A 148 -13.15 -17.18 -7.30
CA GLU A 148 -12.56 -18.50 -7.48
C GLU A 148 -12.06 -18.66 -8.92
N ASP A 149 -11.15 -19.61 -9.11
CA ASP A 149 -10.56 -19.92 -10.42
C ASP A 149 -11.66 -20.13 -11.47
N PRO A 150 -11.70 -19.36 -12.57
CA PRO A 150 -12.70 -19.51 -13.64
C PRO A 150 -12.71 -20.90 -14.29
N GLU A 151 -11.62 -21.66 -14.19
CA GLU A 151 -11.53 -23.03 -14.71
C GLU A 151 -12.14 -24.08 -13.78
N LYS A 152 -12.57 -23.70 -12.56
CA LYS A 152 -13.31 -24.59 -11.67
C LYS A 152 -14.82 -24.48 -11.94
N PRO A 153 -15.48 -25.57 -12.36
CA PRO A 153 -16.92 -25.55 -12.70
C PRO A 153 -17.85 -25.36 -11.50
N GLU A 154 -17.36 -25.57 -10.27
CA GLU A 154 -18.11 -25.33 -9.02
C GLU A 154 -17.25 -24.55 -8.03
N SER A 155 -17.88 -23.66 -7.26
CA SER A 155 -17.25 -22.98 -6.13
C SER A 155 -16.81 -24.03 -5.10
N SER A 156 -15.53 -24.08 -4.82
CA SER A 156 -14.90 -24.92 -3.80
C SER A 156 -15.29 -24.51 -2.37
N LEU A 157 -15.91 -23.34 -2.20
CA LEU A 157 -16.44 -22.91 -0.92
C LEU A 157 -17.81 -23.56 -0.64
N ASP A 158 -17.86 -24.38 0.41
CA ASP A 158 -19.13 -24.80 1.01
C ASP A 158 -19.76 -23.59 1.71
N TRP A 159 -20.66 -22.88 1.04
CA TRP A 159 -21.31 -21.65 1.52
C TRP A 159 -22.16 -21.85 2.78
N VAL A 160 -22.61 -23.08 3.06
CA VAL A 160 -23.47 -23.39 4.21
C VAL A 160 -22.73 -23.19 5.53
N LYS A 161 -21.47 -23.63 5.61
CA LYS A 161 -20.67 -23.57 6.84
C LYS A 161 -20.28 -22.15 7.26
N PRO A 162 -19.67 -21.30 6.42
CA PRO A 162 -19.26 -19.96 6.81
C PRO A 162 -20.44 -19.01 7.03
N ALA A 163 -21.59 -19.22 6.36
CA ALA A 163 -22.74 -18.32 6.46
C ALA A 163 -23.30 -18.18 7.89
N THR A 164 -23.28 -19.27 8.67
CA THR A 164 -23.89 -19.34 10.01
C THR A 164 -22.90 -19.61 11.13
N ALA A 165 -21.76 -20.26 10.86
CA ALA A 165 -20.77 -20.58 11.90
C ALA A 165 -19.78 -19.45 12.21
N VAL A 166 -19.71 -18.42 11.35
CA VAL A 166 -18.75 -17.32 11.48
C VAL A 166 -19.46 -15.99 11.72
N ASP A 167 -19.03 -15.26 12.75
CA ASP A 167 -19.65 -14.00 13.15
C ASP A 167 -19.34 -12.89 12.14
N THR A 168 -18.06 -12.77 11.73
CA THR A 168 -17.60 -11.76 10.76
C THR A 168 -16.99 -12.39 9.52
N LEU A 169 -17.57 -12.13 8.37
CA LEU A 169 -17.05 -12.56 7.08
C LEU A 169 -16.39 -11.39 6.37
N VAL A 170 -15.15 -11.58 5.89
CA VAL A 170 -14.43 -10.59 5.08
C VAL A 170 -14.16 -11.17 3.70
N PHE A 171 -14.77 -10.58 2.68
CA PHE A 171 -14.57 -10.98 1.28
C PHE A 171 -13.56 -10.06 0.60
N LEU A 172 -12.46 -10.66 0.13
CA LEU A 172 -11.50 -10.02 -0.77
C LEU A 172 -11.90 -10.30 -2.22
N MET A 173 -11.58 -9.40 -3.15
CA MET A 173 -11.80 -9.59 -4.59
C MET A 173 -13.25 -9.90 -4.99
N GLY A 174 -14.23 -9.50 -4.17
CA GLY A 174 -15.65 -9.85 -4.33
C GLY A 174 -16.54 -8.76 -4.90
N THR A 175 -16.02 -7.62 -5.37
CA THR A 175 -16.88 -6.49 -5.75
C THR A 175 -17.80 -6.81 -6.92
N LYS A 176 -17.32 -7.54 -7.94
CA LYS A 176 -18.14 -7.94 -9.10
C LYS A 176 -19.11 -9.07 -8.77
N THR A 177 -18.73 -9.93 -7.81
CA THR A 177 -19.52 -11.10 -7.37
C THR A 177 -20.39 -10.80 -6.15
N LEU A 178 -20.46 -9.53 -5.71
CA LEU A 178 -21.22 -9.13 -4.53
C LEU A 178 -22.70 -9.58 -4.58
N PRO A 179 -23.43 -9.45 -5.70
CA PRO A 179 -24.81 -9.95 -5.78
C PRO A 179 -24.92 -11.46 -5.49
N GLU A 180 -24.04 -12.25 -6.12
CA GLU A 180 -23.99 -13.71 -5.93
C GLU A 180 -23.61 -14.09 -4.50
N VAL A 181 -22.65 -13.39 -3.88
CA VAL A 181 -22.25 -13.60 -2.48
C VAL A 181 -23.43 -13.35 -1.54
N VAL A 182 -24.18 -12.26 -1.76
CA VAL A 182 -25.36 -11.92 -0.96
C VAL A 182 -26.43 -13.00 -1.07
N GLU A 183 -26.77 -13.40 -2.29
CA GLU A 183 -27.76 -14.45 -2.56
C GLU A 183 -27.38 -15.77 -1.86
N LYS A 184 -26.13 -16.21 -2.01
CA LYS A 184 -25.65 -17.45 -1.40
C LYS A 184 -25.65 -17.40 0.13
N LEU A 185 -25.27 -16.27 0.74
CA LEU A 185 -25.30 -16.12 2.20
C LEU A 185 -26.73 -16.18 2.75
N ILE A 186 -27.68 -15.50 2.09
CA ILE A 186 -29.09 -15.54 2.49
C ILE A 186 -29.67 -16.95 2.31
N ALA A 187 -29.44 -17.57 1.14
CA ALA A 187 -29.89 -18.94 0.86
C ALA A 187 -29.30 -19.97 1.84
N SER A 188 -28.09 -19.70 2.36
CA SER A 188 -27.41 -20.53 3.36
C SER A 188 -27.84 -20.23 4.82
N GLY A 189 -28.84 -19.36 5.02
CA GLY A 189 -29.46 -19.11 6.32
C GLY A 189 -28.98 -17.87 7.08
N ARG A 190 -28.17 -17.00 6.47
CA ARG A 190 -27.82 -15.71 7.10
C ARG A 190 -28.96 -14.71 6.93
N ALA A 191 -29.33 -14.02 8.01
CA ALA A 191 -30.47 -13.10 8.02
C ALA A 191 -30.26 -11.92 7.04
N PRO A 192 -31.24 -11.56 6.18
CA PRO A 192 -31.15 -10.42 5.26
C PRO A 192 -30.80 -9.08 5.93
N GLU A 193 -31.17 -8.91 7.21
CA GLU A 193 -30.92 -7.71 8.02
C GLU A 193 -29.46 -7.62 8.52
N THR A 194 -28.66 -8.66 8.31
CA THR A 194 -27.25 -8.70 8.74
C THR A 194 -26.49 -7.55 8.08
N LEU A 195 -25.74 -6.80 8.89
CA LEU A 195 -25.06 -5.60 8.41
C LEU A 195 -23.87 -5.92 7.50
N VAL A 196 -23.68 -5.05 6.51
CA VAL A 196 -22.62 -5.14 5.51
C VAL A 196 -21.93 -3.79 5.34
N ALA A 197 -20.62 -3.82 5.14
CA ALA A 197 -19.83 -2.67 4.69
C ALA A 197 -19.00 -3.06 3.47
N VAL A 198 -18.99 -2.21 2.43
CA VAL A 198 -18.11 -2.33 1.27
C VAL A 198 -17.17 -1.14 1.24
N ILE A 199 -15.86 -1.42 1.31
CA ILE A 199 -14.81 -0.43 1.50
C ILE A 199 -13.89 -0.47 0.27
N ARG A 200 -13.95 0.58 -0.55
CA ARG A 200 -13.11 0.77 -1.74
C ARG A 200 -11.84 1.52 -1.39
N TRP A 201 -10.71 1.17 -2.02
CA TRP A 201 -9.39 1.82 -1.81
C TRP A 201 -9.05 2.01 -0.33
N GLY A 202 -9.24 0.95 0.44
CA GLY A 202 -9.00 0.99 1.88
C GLY A 202 -7.61 1.51 2.24
N THR A 203 -7.52 2.26 3.33
CA THR A 203 -6.31 2.90 3.86
C THR A 203 -5.72 4.03 3.01
N THR A 204 -6.24 4.30 1.81
CA THR A 204 -5.80 5.44 1.01
C THR A 204 -6.70 6.66 1.23
N PRO A 205 -6.24 7.88 0.93
CA PRO A 205 -7.11 9.07 0.91
C PRO A 205 -8.30 8.99 -0.06
N GLU A 206 -8.33 8.01 -0.96
CA GLU A 206 -9.44 7.76 -1.89
C GLU A 206 -10.45 6.74 -1.34
N GLN A 207 -10.28 6.32 -0.08
CA GLN A 207 -11.16 5.37 0.57
C GLN A 207 -12.62 5.85 0.53
N ARG A 208 -13.51 4.94 0.13
CA ARG A 208 -14.96 5.17 0.19
C ARG A 208 -15.62 3.94 0.82
N THR A 209 -16.43 4.17 1.84
CA THR A 209 -17.16 3.11 2.54
C THR A 209 -18.66 3.27 2.34
N VAL A 210 -19.32 2.22 1.87
CA VAL A 210 -20.78 2.10 1.79
C VAL A 210 -21.23 1.05 2.81
N THR A 211 -22.32 1.33 3.53
CA THR A 211 -22.90 0.39 4.50
C THR A 211 -24.36 0.11 4.17
N GLY A 212 -24.84 -1.07 4.57
CA GLY A 212 -26.21 -1.51 4.36
C GLY A 212 -26.46 -2.81 5.11
N THR A 213 -27.48 -3.53 4.66
CA THR A 213 -27.80 -4.91 5.06
C THR A 213 -27.54 -5.86 3.90
N LEU A 214 -27.54 -7.17 4.13
CA LEU A 214 -27.49 -8.13 3.03
C LEU A 214 -28.65 -7.89 2.04
N GLY A 215 -29.82 -7.47 2.51
CA GLY A 215 -30.98 -7.19 1.66
C GLY A 215 -30.85 -5.98 0.72
N ASP A 216 -29.99 -5.01 1.01
CA ASP A 216 -29.93 -3.74 0.27
C ASP A 216 -28.53 -3.32 -0.23
N ILE A 217 -27.45 -3.96 0.24
CA ILE A 217 -26.08 -3.49 0.00
C ILE A 217 -25.72 -3.42 -1.47
N VAL A 218 -26.25 -4.32 -2.30
CA VAL A 218 -25.99 -4.35 -3.74
C VAL A 218 -26.45 -3.05 -4.41
N GLU A 219 -27.64 -2.58 -4.06
CA GLU A 219 -28.18 -1.32 -4.60
C GLU A 219 -27.38 -0.12 -4.09
N HIS A 220 -27.07 -0.06 -2.79
CA HIS A 220 -26.27 1.03 -2.24
C HIS A 220 -24.87 1.13 -2.90
N VAL A 221 -24.24 -0.01 -3.19
CA VAL A 221 -22.94 -0.05 -3.88
C VAL A 221 -23.07 0.42 -5.34
N ARG A 222 -24.15 0.03 -6.02
CA ARG A 222 -24.46 0.46 -7.40
C ARG A 222 -24.68 1.96 -7.49
N GLU A 223 -25.53 2.50 -6.62
CA GLU A 223 -25.83 3.94 -6.54
C GLU A 223 -24.59 4.77 -6.22
N ALA A 224 -23.73 4.28 -5.33
CA ALA A 224 -22.48 4.95 -4.98
C ALA A 224 -21.38 4.83 -6.06
N GLY A 225 -21.57 3.98 -7.08
CA GLY A 225 -20.62 3.75 -8.17
C GLY A 225 -19.31 3.13 -7.69
N LEU A 226 -19.35 2.23 -6.70
CA LEU A 226 -18.15 1.60 -6.16
C LEU A 226 -17.60 0.53 -7.12
N THR A 227 -16.32 0.68 -7.48
CA THR A 227 -15.60 -0.25 -8.35
C THR A 227 -14.41 -0.88 -7.61
N PRO A 228 -13.88 -2.04 -8.08
CA PRO A 228 -12.66 -2.61 -7.52
C PRO A 228 -11.47 -1.63 -7.51
N PRO A 229 -10.51 -1.79 -6.59
CA PRO A 229 -10.46 -2.79 -5.52
C PRO A 229 -11.33 -2.39 -4.32
N ALA A 230 -12.15 -3.33 -3.82
CA ALA A 230 -12.94 -3.15 -2.61
C ALA A 230 -13.02 -4.43 -1.79
N ILE A 231 -13.28 -4.28 -0.48
CA ILE A 231 -13.45 -5.35 0.50
C ILE A 231 -14.85 -5.27 1.07
N THR A 232 -15.50 -6.42 1.21
CA THR A 232 -16.82 -6.52 1.83
C THR A 232 -16.70 -7.18 3.20
N VAL A 233 -17.26 -6.53 4.23
CA VAL A 233 -17.35 -7.06 5.59
C VAL A 233 -18.81 -7.32 5.90
N VAL A 234 -19.16 -8.53 6.32
CA VAL A 234 -20.54 -8.94 6.67
C VAL A 234 -20.56 -9.39 8.13
N GLY A 235 -21.34 -8.71 8.98
CA GLY A 235 -21.51 -9.06 10.39
C GLY A 235 -21.78 -7.86 11.29
N GLU A 236 -22.18 -8.14 12.53
CA GLU A 236 -22.63 -7.12 13.50
C GLU A 236 -21.53 -6.12 13.90
N VAL A 237 -20.26 -6.45 13.67
CA VAL A 237 -19.12 -5.54 13.88
C VAL A 237 -19.23 -4.25 13.05
N VAL A 238 -19.98 -4.25 11.95
CA VAL A 238 -20.23 -3.06 11.11
C VAL A 238 -20.90 -1.94 11.93
N ARG A 239 -21.67 -2.25 12.98
CA ARG A 239 -22.25 -1.25 13.90
C ARG A 239 -21.20 -0.32 14.51
N MET A 240 -19.97 -0.82 14.71
CA MET A 240 -18.90 -0.08 15.36
C MET A 240 -18.44 1.12 14.53
N ARG A 241 -18.66 1.10 13.21
CA ARG A 241 -18.31 2.20 12.30
C ARG A 241 -18.86 3.55 12.77
N ALA A 242 -20.11 3.58 13.24
CA ALA A 242 -20.76 4.81 13.70
C ALA A 242 -19.97 5.51 14.82
N LYS A 243 -19.28 4.73 15.66
CA LYS A 243 -18.51 5.21 16.81
C LYS A 243 -17.02 5.38 16.50
N LEU A 244 -16.46 4.47 15.71
CA LEU A 244 -15.00 4.33 15.53
C LEU A 244 -14.50 4.88 14.20
N SER A 245 -15.37 5.37 13.30
CA SER A 245 -14.92 6.00 12.06
C SER A 245 -14.05 7.21 12.34
N TRP A 246 -12.75 7.08 12.11
CA TRP A 246 -11.74 8.10 12.39
C TRP A 246 -11.01 8.57 11.12
N PHE A 247 -10.73 7.66 10.18
CA PHE A 247 -9.86 7.93 9.04
C PHE A 247 -10.48 8.88 8.00
N GLU A 248 -11.68 8.57 7.53
CA GLU A 248 -12.42 9.41 6.57
C GLU A 248 -12.88 10.76 7.16
N LYS A 249 -12.73 10.94 8.48
CA LYS A 249 -13.05 12.19 9.20
C LYS A 249 -11.84 13.11 9.36
N ARG A 250 -10.66 12.72 8.87
CA ARG A 250 -9.47 13.58 8.95
C ARG A 250 -9.70 14.91 8.19
N PRO A 251 -9.13 16.03 8.65
CA PRO A 251 -9.46 17.37 8.13
C PRO A 251 -9.27 17.55 6.63
N LEU A 252 -8.26 16.88 6.05
CA LEU A 252 -7.92 16.99 4.62
C LEU A 252 -8.23 15.72 3.83
N PHE A 253 -9.05 14.81 4.38
CA PHE A 253 -9.35 13.52 3.76
C PHE A 253 -9.79 13.68 2.29
N GLY A 254 -9.07 13.00 1.38
CA GLY A 254 -9.34 12.99 -0.06
C GLY A 254 -9.05 14.30 -0.80
N LYS A 255 -8.52 15.33 -0.12
CA LYS A 255 -8.14 16.60 -0.77
C LYS A 255 -6.81 16.45 -1.48
N ARG A 256 -6.77 16.82 -2.77
CA ARG A 256 -5.52 16.87 -3.55
C ARG A 256 -4.86 18.24 -3.35
N VAL A 257 -3.60 18.26 -2.93
CA VAL A 257 -2.86 19.50 -2.66
C VAL A 257 -1.59 19.52 -3.50
N LEU A 258 -1.51 20.47 -4.43
CA LEU A 258 -0.32 20.68 -5.26
C LEU A 258 0.74 21.45 -4.46
N ILE A 259 1.97 20.94 -4.43
CA ILE A 259 3.11 21.53 -3.74
C ILE A 259 4.15 21.93 -4.77
N THR A 260 4.37 23.24 -4.92
CA THR A 260 5.28 23.82 -5.93
C THR A 260 6.65 24.24 -5.39
N ARG A 261 6.95 23.92 -4.13
CA ARG A 261 8.20 24.28 -3.47
C ARG A 261 9.37 23.40 -3.93
N THR A 262 10.59 23.80 -3.54
CA THR A 262 11.80 23.00 -3.76
C THR A 262 11.64 21.60 -3.16
N ARG A 263 12.25 20.59 -3.80
CA ARG A 263 12.08 19.16 -3.47
C ARG A 263 12.24 18.86 -1.97
N ARG A 264 13.23 19.48 -1.30
CA ARG A 264 13.50 19.26 0.12
C ARG A 264 12.43 19.82 1.06
N GLN A 265 11.82 20.96 0.72
CA GLN A 265 10.73 21.53 1.51
C GLN A 265 9.38 20.89 1.18
N ALA A 266 9.22 20.44 -0.07
CA ALA A 266 8.02 19.78 -0.55
C ALA A 266 7.78 18.46 0.20
N SER A 267 8.81 17.66 0.48
CA SER A 267 8.69 16.39 1.19
C SER A 267 8.16 16.51 2.62
N THR A 268 8.61 17.53 3.38
CA THR A 268 8.13 17.74 4.76
C THR A 268 6.67 18.16 4.78
N LEU A 269 6.29 19.11 3.91
CA LEU A 269 4.90 19.56 3.80
C LEU A 269 3.99 18.44 3.28
N ALA A 270 4.44 17.67 2.29
CA ALA A 270 3.73 16.52 1.75
C ALA A 270 3.38 15.52 2.85
N ARG A 271 4.36 15.16 3.69
CA ARG A 271 4.15 14.26 4.83
C ARG A 271 3.13 14.78 5.83
N LEU A 272 3.19 16.07 6.18
CA LEU A 272 2.24 16.70 7.10
C LEU A 272 0.81 16.71 6.52
N LEU A 273 0.67 17.03 5.23
CA LEU A 273 -0.62 17.00 4.54
C LEU A 273 -1.19 15.57 4.46
N ALA A 274 -0.35 14.58 4.14
CA ALA A 274 -0.75 13.17 4.10
C ALA A 274 -1.19 12.66 5.48
N ALA A 275 -0.52 13.08 6.56
CA ALA A 275 -0.92 12.75 7.93
C ALA A 275 -2.35 13.23 8.25
N GLU A 276 -2.76 14.39 7.70
CA GLU A 276 -4.12 14.93 7.80
C GLU A 276 -5.10 14.37 6.75
N GLY A 277 -4.70 13.36 5.97
CA GLY A 277 -5.54 12.64 5.01
C GLY A 277 -5.55 13.20 3.58
N ALA A 278 -4.68 14.17 3.26
CA ALA A 278 -4.58 14.72 1.92
C ALA A 278 -3.81 13.78 0.95
N ILE A 279 -3.92 14.09 -0.35
CA ILE A 279 -3.09 13.54 -1.43
C ILE A 279 -2.14 14.66 -1.87
N PRO A 280 -0.89 14.71 -1.36
CA PRO A 280 0.09 15.68 -1.82
C PRO A 280 0.56 15.33 -3.23
N ILE A 281 0.63 16.33 -4.11
CA ILE A 281 1.19 16.21 -5.45
C ILE A 281 2.39 17.14 -5.50
N GLU A 282 3.59 16.58 -5.50
CA GLU A 282 4.82 17.36 -5.60
C GLU A 282 5.10 17.70 -7.07
N LEU A 283 5.14 19.00 -7.36
CA LEU A 283 5.54 19.53 -8.66
C LEU A 283 6.62 20.58 -8.42
N PRO A 284 7.87 20.17 -8.13
CA PRO A 284 8.96 21.11 -7.90
C PRO A 284 9.20 21.92 -9.18
N ALA A 285 8.78 23.18 -9.17
CA ALA A 285 8.85 24.10 -10.32
C ALA A 285 10.08 25.03 -10.25
N ILE A 286 10.92 24.86 -9.22
CA ILE A 286 12.09 25.69 -8.96
C ILE A 286 13.27 24.77 -8.66
N GLU A 287 14.28 24.85 -9.51
CA GLU A 287 15.61 24.32 -9.27
C GLU A 287 16.47 25.47 -8.71
N ILE A 288 17.13 25.23 -7.57
CA ILE A 288 18.04 26.20 -6.98
C ILE A 288 19.44 25.74 -7.34
N GLU A 289 20.04 26.44 -8.28
CA GLU A 289 21.45 26.27 -8.62
C GLU A 289 22.31 27.17 -7.73
N PRO A 290 23.47 26.70 -7.26
CA PRO A 290 24.45 27.56 -6.61
C PRO A 290 24.93 28.63 -7.61
N ALA A 291 24.44 29.86 -7.47
CA ALA A 291 24.97 31.04 -8.16
C ALA A 291 25.99 31.78 -7.27
N ALA A 292 26.72 31.03 -6.46
CA ALA A 292 27.67 31.57 -5.50
C ALA A 292 28.97 31.95 -6.18
N ASP A 293 29.37 33.22 -6.06
CA ASP A 293 30.77 33.61 -6.27
C ASP A 293 31.58 33.07 -5.07
N GLU A 294 32.21 31.92 -5.26
CA GLU A 294 33.01 31.25 -4.23
C GLU A 294 34.08 32.18 -3.64
N ALA A 295 34.69 33.03 -4.46
CA ALA A 295 35.68 34.00 -4.00
C ALA A 295 35.05 35.05 -3.07
N ALA A 296 33.84 35.50 -3.36
CA ALA A 296 33.11 36.43 -2.49
C ALA A 296 32.70 35.79 -1.15
N ILE A 297 32.30 34.50 -1.16
CA ILE A 297 31.98 33.75 0.06
C ILE A 297 33.25 33.57 0.90
N GLY A 298 34.36 33.12 0.29
CA GLY A 298 35.65 32.97 0.98
C GLY A 298 36.12 34.28 1.61
N ALA A 299 36.09 35.38 0.85
CA ALA A 299 36.46 36.70 1.36
C ALA A 299 35.56 37.18 2.51
N ALA A 300 34.29 36.78 2.51
CA ALA A 300 33.34 37.07 3.58
C ALA A 300 33.63 36.24 4.84
N ILE A 301 33.93 34.94 4.69
CA ILE A 301 34.35 34.03 5.78
C ILE A 301 35.63 34.56 6.43
N ASP A 302 36.65 34.86 5.62
CA ASP A 302 37.92 35.42 6.10
C ASP A 302 37.72 36.75 6.83
N GLY A 303 36.77 37.56 6.37
CA GLY A 303 36.42 38.82 7.02
C GLY A 303 35.74 38.61 8.38
N LEU A 304 34.91 37.58 8.51
CA LEU A 304 34.30 37.21 9.77
C LEU A 304 35.35 36.70 10.76
N LEU A 305 36.24 35.81 10.32
CA LEU A 305 37.31 35.23 11.14
C LEU A 305 38.35 36.28 11.57
N ALA A 306 38.67 37.23 10.69
CA ALA A 306 39.56 38.33 11.00
C ALA A 306 38.89 39.45 11.85
N GLY A 307 37.61 39.29 12.23
CA GLY A 307 36.88 40.27 13.02
C GLY A 307 36.51 41.56 12.28
N ARG A 308 36.62 41.59 10.94
CA ARG A 308 36.17 42.73 10.11
C ARG A 308 34.65 42.89 10.12
N TYR A 309 33.93 41.81 10.36
CA TYR A 309 32.47 41.80 10.49
C TYR A 309 32.07 41.35 11.89
N GLY A 310 31.19 42.11 12.54
CA GLY A 310 30.61 41.71 13.83
C GLY A 310 29.35 40.84 13.71
N TRP A 311 28.77 40.75 12.51
CA TRP A 311 27.48 40.11 12.28
C TRP A 311 27.46 39.43 10.90
N ALA A 312 26.82 38.28 10.81
CA ALA A 312 26.46 37.62 9.56
C ALA A 312 24.93 37.52 9.47
N VAL A 313 24.36 37.84 8.31
CA VAL A 313 22.92 37.74 8.06
C VAL A 313 22.68 36.86 6.85
N PHE A 314 21.89 35.80 7.05
CA PHE A 314 21.48 34.89 5.98
C PHE A 314 20.03 35.16 5.60
N THR A 315 19.77 35.33 4.30
CA THR A 315 18.44 35.65 3.78
C THR A 315 17.60 34.41 3.45
N SER A 316 18.20 33.21 3.50
CA SER A 316 17.49 31.96 3.26
C SER A 316 18.20 30.76 3.92
N ALA A 317 17.46 29.67 4.12
CA ALA A 317 18.03 28.41 4.61
C ALA A 317 19.09 27.81 3.65
N ASN A 318 18.97 28.04 2.34
CA ASN A 318 19.94 27.54 1.36
C ASN A 318 21.27 28.28 1.47
N ALA A 319 21.24 29.59 1.74
CA ALA A 319 22.46 30.39 1.97
C ALA A 319 23.21 29.93 3.22
N VAL A 320 22.49 29.49 4.25
CA VAL A 320 23.09 28.89 5.46
C VAL A 320 23.80 27.59 5.11
N GLU A 321 23.16 26.71 4.34
CA GLU A 321 23.74 25.41 3.96
C GLU A 321 25.00 25.55 3.12
N LEU A 322 24.96 26.35 2.05
CA LEU A 322 26.13 26.61 1.20
C LEU A 322 27.29 27.20 2.00
N TRP A 323 27.01 28.13 2.92
CA TRP A 323 28.02 28.70 3.80
C TRP A 323 28.68 27.64 4.69
N PHE A 324 27.89 26.73 5.28
CA PHE A 324 28.42 25.68 6.13
C PHE A 324 29.09 24.53 5.37
N GLU A 325 28.76 24.32 4.10
CA GLU A 325 29.52 23.42 3.22
C GLU A 325 30.91 23.99 2.95
N HIS A 326 30.99 25.27 2.58
CA HIS A 326 32.26 25.96 2.30
C HIS A 326 33.17 26.09 3.54
N LEU A 327 32.60 26.11 4.75
CA LEU A 327 33.38 26.09 6.00
C LEU A 327 34.00 24.72 6.33
N ARG A 328 33.52 23.64 5.69
CA ARG A 328 34.01 22.26 5.95
C ARG A 328 35.05 21.80 4.92
N GLU A 329 35.14 22.48 3.78
CA GLU A 329 36.23 22.33 2.81
C GLU A 329 37.50 23.02 3.31
#